data_AF-A0A9D8AQP4-F1
#
_entry.id   AF-A0A9D8AQP4-F1
#
_cell.length_a   1.000
_cell.length_b   1.000
_cell.length_c   1.000
_cell.angle_alpha   90.00
_cell.angle_beta   90.00
_cell.angle_gamma   90.00
#
_symmetry.space_group_name_H-M   'P 1'
#
loop_
_entity.id
_entity.type
_entity.pdbx_description
1 polymer ?
#
loop_
_entity_poly.entity_id
_entity_poly.type
_entity_poly.pdbx_seq_one_letter_code
_entity_poly.pdbx_strand_id
1 'polypeptide(L)' 'MWKYSEIITALSETDITALLKNSLHGIERECLRVNEKGDLSQVFHPHSLGSKLS' A
#
# COMPACT_ATOMS: atom_id res chain seq x y z
N MET A 1 -2.06 -28.03 12.78
CA MET A 1 -1.33 -26.76 12.58
C MET A 1 -0.17 -27.07 11.67
N TRP A 2 -0.04 -26.38 10.54
CA TRP A 2 1.02 -26.65 9.57
C TRP A 2 2.35 -26.17 10.15
N LYS A 3 3.43 -26.94 9.97
CA LYS A 3 4.79 -26.51 10.34
C LYS A 3 5.35 -25.59 9.27
N TYR A 4 6.15 -24.60 9.67
CA TYR A 4 6.79 -23.66 8.76
C TYR A 4 7.54 -24.35 7.60
N SER A 5 8.23 -25.46 7.86
CA SER A 5 8.94 -26.25 6.85
C SER A 5 8.02 -26.86 5.79
N GLU A 6 6.80 -27.24 6.17
CA GLU A 6 5.82 -27.84 5.27
C GLU A 6 5.24 -26.77 4.32
N ILE A 7 5.05 -25.55 4.82
CA ILE A 7 4.57 -24.41 4.04
C ILE A 7 5.61 -23.98 3.00
N ILE A 8 6.88 -23.83 3.40
CA ILE A 8 7.95 -23.43 2.46
C ILE A 8 8.14 -24.48 1.37
N THR A 9 8.06 -25.77 1.71
CA THR A 9 8.15 -26.86 0.74
C THR A 9 7.05 -26.74 -0.32
N ALA A 10 5.80 -26.56 0.09
CA ALA A 10 4.67 -26.38 -0.84
C ALA A 10 4.82 -25.10 -1.69
N LEU A 11 5.22 -23.98 -1.09
CA LEU A 11 5.39 -22.71 -1.82
C LEU A 11 6.55 -22.73 -2.83
N SER A 12 7.49 -23.66 -2.68
CA SER A 12 8.64 -23.82 -3.57
C SER A 12 8.32 -24.66 -4.82
N GLU A 13 7.14 -25.26 -4.91
CA GLU A 13 6.69 -25.95 -6.13
C GLU A 13 6.47 -24.93 -7.26
N THR A 14 7.02 -25.21 -8.44
CA THR A 14 7.07 -24.26 -9.57
C THR A 14 5.71 -23.68 -9.93
N ASP A 15 4.67 -24.52 -9.95
CA ASP A 15 3.30 -24.11 -10.30
C ASP A 15 2.72 -23.17 -9.24
N ILE A 16 3.02 -23.40 -7.96
CA ILE A 16 2.56 -22.57 -6.83
C ILE A 16 3.33 -21.24 -6.78
N THR A 17 4.65 -21.27 -6.98
CA THR A 17 5.47 -20.06 -7.05
C THR A 17 5.00 -19.10 -8.15
N ALA A 18 4.56 -19.63 -9.30
CA ALA A 18 4.04 -18.83 -10.39
C ALA A 18 2.76 -18.06 -10.01
N LEU A 19 1.89 -18.65 -9.17
CA LEU A 19 0.65 -18.02 -8.71
C LEU A 19 0.91 -16.81 -7.80
N LEU A 20 1.98 -16.82 -7.01
CA LEU A 20 2.33 -15.72 -6.10
C LEU A 20 2.74 -14.44 -6.85
N LYS A 21 3.25 -14.57 -8.09
CA LYS A 21 3.72 -13.42 -8.90
C LYS A 21 2.61 -12.44 -9.25
N ASN A 22 1.35 -12.87 -9.25
CA ASN A 22 0.20 -12.04 -9.58
C ASN A 22 -0.52 -11.49 -8.33
N SER A 23 0.16 -11.48 -7.19
CA SER A 23 -0.38 -10.85 -5.98
C SER A 23 -0.62 -9.37 -6.23
N LEU A 24 -1.86 -8.95 -6.01
CA LEU A 24 -2.24 -7.54 -6.14
C LEU A 24 -1.86 -6.81 -4.86
N HIS A 25 -1.20 -5.66 -5.01
CA HIS A 25 -0.75 -4.85 -3.90
C HIS A 25 -1.42 -3.47 -3.96
N GLY A 26 -2.01 -3.05 -2.84
CA GLY A 26 -2.44 -1.68 -2.62
C GLY A 26 -1.39 -0.92 -1.81
N ILE A 27 -1.21 0.37 -2.08
CA ILE A 27 -0.35 1.25 -1.29
C ILE A 27 -1.16 2.48 -0.89
N GLU A 28 -1.08 2.80 0.38
CA GLU A 28 -1.61 4.05 0.94
C GLU A 28 -0.45 4.86 1.51
N ARG A 29 -0.50 6.17 1.32
CA ARG A 29 0.48 7.10 1.86
C ARG A 29 -0.20 8.38 2.28
N GLU A 30 0.09 8.79 3.50
CA GLU A 30 -0.40 10.03 4.07
C GLU A 30 0.75 11.02 4.27
N CYS A 31 0.43 12.30 4.17
CA CYS A 31 1.33 13.38 4.54
C CYS A 31 0.54 14.64 4.88
N LEU A 32 1.08 15.46 5.78
CA LEU A 32 0.53 16.76 6.10
C LEU A 32 0.96 17.76 5.02
N ARG A 33 0.04 18.64 4.63
CA ARG A 33 0.38 19.81 3.80
C ARG A 33 0.98 20.88 4.70
N VAL A 34 2.09 21.45 4.29
CA VAL A 34 2.81 22.51 5.03
C VAL A 34 2.99 23.75 4.17
N ASN A 35 3.20 24.91 4.80
CA ASN A 35 3.61 26.14 4.12
C ASN A 35 5.14 26.16 3.88
N GLU A 36 5.66 27.21 3.23
CA GLU A 36 7.09 27.36 2.94
C GLU A 36 7.99 27.42 4.19
N LYS A 37 7.42 27.75 5.36
CA LYS A 37 8.12 27.77 6.65
C LYS A 37 8.11 26.41 7.35
N GLY A 38 7.36 25.44 6.82
CA GLY A 38 7.19 24.11 7.40
C GLY A 38 6.03 24.00 8.40
N ASP A 39 5.23 25.05 8.61
CA ASP A 39 4.05 24.98 9.48
C ASP A 39 2.88 24.29 8.79
N LEU A 40 1.93 23.75 9.57
CA LEU A 40 0.72 23.14 9.02
C LEU A 40 -0.06 24.13 8.16
N SER A 41 -0.32 23.71 6.92
CA SER A 41 -1.11 24.50 5.98
C SER A 41 -2.55 24.61 6.47
N GLN A 42 -3.04 25.84 6.58
CA GLN A 42 -4.43 26.14 6.91
C GLN A 42 -5.33 26.27 5.66
N VAL A 43 -4.76 26.06 4.46
CA VAL A 43 -5.51 26.09 3.21
C VAL A 43 -6.34 24.82 3.09
N PHE A 44 -7.60 24.93 2.67
CA PHE A 44 -8.49 23.79 2.42
C PHE A 44 -7.96 22.81 1.35
N HIS A 45 -8.63 21.66 1.19
CA HIS A 45 -8.26 20.65 0.19
C HIS A 45 -8.07 21.29 -1.20
N PRO A 46 -6.98 20.99 -1.92
CA PRO A 46 -6.74 21.60 -3.24
C PRO A 46 -7.84 21.24 -4.23
N HIS A 47 -8.51 22.24 -4.78
CA HIS A 47 -9.62 22.05 -5.73
C HIS A 47 -9.22 21.20 -6.96
N SER A 48 -7.94 21.24 -7.36
CA SER A 48 -7.40 20.46 -8.48
C SER A 48 -7.35 18.95 -8.23
N LEU A 49 -7.38 18.49 -6.97
CA LEU A 49 -7.42 17.06 -6.62
C LEU A 49 -8.85 16.51 -6.61
N GLY A 50 -9.85 17.34 -6.95
CA GLY A 50 -11.25 16.96 -6.99
C GLY A 50 -11.88 16.89 -5.60
N SER A 51 -12.85 15.98 -5.46
CA SER A 51 -13.53 15.78 -4.20
C SER A 51 -12.76 14.79 -3.33
N LYS A 52 -12.49 15.16 -2.07
CA LYS A 52 -12.05 14.23 -1.02
C LYS A 52 -13.10 13.15 -0.70
N LEU A 53 -14.35 13.36 -1.15
CA LEU A 53 -15.60 12.76 -0.69
C LEU A 53 -16.14 13.47 0.57
N SER A 54 -17.41 13.89 0.49
CA SER A 54 -18.17 14.75 1.42
C SER A 54 -18.48 14.08 2.75
#